data_AF-A0A7T5UJT6-F1
#
_entry.id   AF-A0A7T5UJT6-F1
#
_cell.length_a   1.000
_cell.length_b   1.000
_cell.length_c   1.000
_cell.angle_alpha   90.00
_cell.angle_beta   90.00
_cell.angle_gamma   90.00
#
_symmetry.space_group_name_H-M   'P 1'
#
loop_
_entity.id
_entity.type
_entity.pdbx_description
1 polymer ?
#
loop_
_entity_poly.entity_id
_entity_poly.type
_entity_poly.pdbx_seq_one_letter_code
_entity_poly.pdbx_strand_id
1 'polypeptide(L)'
;MKSITPTFSYFLGLITGRGHLFHDSKIIAIEFSHANEYAEGIAHCPVCGWLATNNGNGLKCKNPACGKPVDPSVKKTYNQPVSAVESLKNVIIPFLSKEIGAKFDITGNKTMTLLVVDFQDYGKVFDEVLSHFVPDTSFDRFHIPKAIHEVEKASKIEFINGLLDTSGFPSPGGWLNRDGEKGHGRMRVYFQLVRNWHLPVEIDNFLRSEFGLPIHTIDWGHPNIRDANLTDFFNARPTTWSREHQLKFFPEYYGMFKFRISSKQSLFDELHNHNVATVFKDKDDWFPPSKVTTGKIKAYHPGEQDLRIPEPARKHFDAFWQINLAMGCKFLGELQKHSKNLEYFALTGDSKGDGDIDVLMRERDAISTKLKEEAFAKGAEPTEKKLRKEQDAESVLESSLYEPLSDYLHEYLTKKYEEDVITFDTSAGNLNLFLKNRNPSLLEVFDYCDQYRIRPDIVGFLTKTRRIAFIEAKITPLDLKAIGQLLGYCFVAQPEEALLVSNKPIATSLVMILKARPDLLEYSKGKRIKLGVWTGKSLESIEI
;
A
#
# COMPACT_ATOMS: atom_id res chain seq x y z
N MET A 1 30.05 15.21 -13.17
CA MET A 1 29.24 14.05 -12.76
C MET A 1 29.53 12.91 -13.71
N LYS A 2 29.77 11.70 -13.20
CA LYS A 2 29.82 10.50 -14.05
C LYS A 2 28.43 10.36 -14.69
N SER A 3 28.36 10.03 -15.98
CA SER A 3 27.07 9.77 -16.62
C SER A 3 26.39 8.59 -15.91
N ILE A 4 25.15 8.79 -15.46
CA ILE A 4 24.34 7.71 -14.89
C ILE A 4 24.06 6.69 -15.99
N THR A 5 24.64 5.50 -15.80
CA THR A 5 24.59 4.42 -16.78
C THR A 5 23.24 3.69 -16.74
N PRO A 6 22.93 2.86 -17.76
CA PRO A 6 21.72 2.04 -17.74
C PRO A 6 21.67 1.09 -16.54
N THR A 7 22.82 0.55 -16.11
CA THR A 7 22.90 -0.32 -14.91
C THR A 7 22.53 0.44 -13.64
N PHE A 8 23.09 1.64 -13.46
CA PHE A 8 22.80 2.48 -12.29
C PHE A 8 21.35 2.97 -12.31
N SER A 9 20.82 3.38 -13.47
CA SER A 9 19.41 3.75 -13.62
C SER A 9 18.46 2.62 -13.28
N TYR A 10 18.74 1.38 -13.70
CA TYR A 10 17.95 0.21 -13.30
C TYR A 10 17.93 0.04 -11.78
N PHE A 11 19.08 0.18 -11.13
CA PHE A 11 19.19 0.10 -9.68
C PHE A 11 18.37 1.18 -8.97
N LEU A 12 18.47 2.43 -9.42
CA LEU A 12 17.64 3.53 -8.92
C LEU A 12 16.14 3.23 -9.11
N GLY A 13 15.73 2.66 -10.24
CA GLY A 13 14.35 2.26 -10.50
C GLY A 13 13.83 1.20 -9.53
N LEU A 14 14.64 0.18 -9.23
CA LEU A 14 14.31 -0.83 -8.21
C LEU A 14 14.06 -0.17 -6.84
N ILE A 15 14.97 0.73 -6.43
CA ILE A 15 14.90 1.44 -5.14
C ILE A 15 13.69 2.38 -5.09
N THR A 16 13.45 3.18 -6.13
CA THR A 16 12.28 4.07 -6.20
C THR A 16 10.98 3.30 -6.02
N GLY A 17 10.89 2.09 -6.59
CA GLY A 17 9.68 1.28 -6.49
C GLY A 17 9.41 0.71 -5.10
N ARG A 18 10.41 0.07 -4.49
CA ARG A 18 10.26 -0.69 -3.22
C ARG A 18 11.52 -0.77 -2.35
N GLY A 19 12.36 0.26 -2.40
CA GLY A 19 13.60 0.33 -1.62
C GLY A 19 13.40 0.84 -0.19
N HIS A 20 14.28 0.37 0.70
CA HIS A 20 14.52 0.86 2.05
C HIS A 20 16.01 1.10 2.25
N LEU A 21 16.36 2.29 2.73
CA LEU A 21 17.74 2.74 2.92
C LEU A 21 18.07 2.72 4.41
N PHE A 22 19.07 1.93 4.80
CA PHE A 22 19.57 1.83 6.17
C PHE A 22 20.96 2.49 6.24
N HIS A 23 20.99 3.76 6.62
CA HIS A 23 22.20 4.59 6.62
C HIS A 23 23.33 4.01 7.47
N ASP A 24 23.03 3.64 8.72
CA ASP A 24 24.05 3.20 9.68
C ASP A 24 24.72 1.89 9.28
N SER A 25 23.95 0.95 8.73
CA SER A 25 24.45 -0.35 8.28
C SER A 25 24.95 -0.34 6.84
N LYS A 26 24.74 0.75 6.09
CA LYS A 26 25.01 0.87 4.65
C LYS A 26 24.33 -0.23 3.83
N ILE A 27 23.09 -0.55 4.18
CA ILE A 27 22.29 -1.59 3.53
C ILE A 27 21.13 -0.93 2.79
N ILE A 28 20.83 -1.47 1.61
CA ILE A 28 19.61 -1.20 0.87
C ILE A 28 18.82 -2.51 0.77
N ALA A 29 17.57 -2.52 1.23
CA ALA A 29 16.66 -3.65 1.03
C ALA A 29 15.61 -3.30 -0.02
N ILE A 30 15.37 -4.19 -0.97
CA ILE A 30 14.44 -3.96 -2.09
C ILE A 30 13.39 -5.07 -2.10
N GLU A 31 12.11 -4.68 -2.01
CA GLU A 31 11.00 -5.63 -1.99
C GLU A 31 10.53 -6.02 -3.40
N PHE A 32 10.35 -7.32 -3.60
CA PHE A 32 9.66 -7.92 -4.74
C PHE A 32 8.43 -8.66 -4.20
N SER A 33 7.29 -7.97 -4.17
CA SER A 33 6.05 -8.53 -3.60
C SER A 33 5.38 -9.51 -4.56
N HIS A 34 4.94 -10.65 -4.01
CA HIS A 34 4.16 -11.68 -4.69
C HIS A 34 2.85 -11.87 -3.91
N ALA A 35 1.80 -11.10 -4.25
CA ALA A 35 0.54 -11.11 -3.47
C ALA A 35 -0.02 -12.53 -3.25
N ASN A 36 0.23 -13.45 -4.19
CA ASN A 36 -0.04 -14.87 -4.10
C ASN A 36 1.20 -15.67 -4.51
N GLU A 37 1.36 -16.88 -4.00
CA GLU A 37 2.47 -17.78 -4.40
C GLU A 37 2.44 -18.07 -5.91
N TYR A 38 1.24 -18.18 -6.48
CA TYR A 38 1.02 -18.42 -7.90
C TYR A 38 0.26 -17.26 -8.56
N ALA A 39 0.71 -16.87 -9.76
CA ALA A 39 -0.04 -16.02 -10.67
C ALA A 39 -0.54 -16.85 -11.85
N GLU A 40 -1.80 -16.68 -12.22
CA GLU A 40 -2.36 -17.29 -13.42
C GLU A 40 -2.23 -16.33 -14.61
N GLY A 41 -2.12 -16.88 -15.82
CA GLY A 41 -2.21 -16.15 -17.08
C GLY A 41 -3.64 -15.92 -17.54
N ILE A 42 -3.80 -15.53 -18.80
CA ILE A 42 -5.11 -15.41 -19.46
C ILE A 42 -5.54 -16.75 -20.04
N ALA A 43 -6.85 -16.95 -20.17
CA ALA A 43 -7.41 -18.16 -20.77
C ALA A 43 -7.89 -17.87 -22.18
N HIS A 44 -7.40 -18.64 -23.16
CA HIS A 44 -7.98 -18.68 -24.50
C HIS A 44 -8.75 -19.98 -24.70
N CYS A 45 -9.86 -19.90 -25.42
CA CYS A 45 -10.67 -21.04 -25.77
C CYS A 45 -9.88 -21.97 -26.71
N PRO A 46 -9.67 -23.25 -26.37
CA PRO A 46 -8.94 -24.19 -27.22
C PRO A 46 -9.58 -24.43 -28.59
N VAL A 47 -10.88 -24.14 -28.72
CA VAL A 47 -11.66 -24.39 -29.95
C VAL A 47 -11.50 -23.27 -30.97
N CYS A 48 -11.46 -22.01 -30.53
CA CYS A 48 -11.48 -20.85 -31.45
C CYS A 48 -10.47 -19.75 -31.11
N GLY A 49 -9.64 -19.93 -30.09
CA GLY A 49 -8.60 -18.97 -29.69
C GLY A 49 -9.08 -17.69 -29.01
N TRP A 50 -10.39 -17.46 -28.91
CA TRP A 50 -10.94 -16.27 -28.25
C TRP A 50 -10.74 -16.29 -26.75
N LEU A 51 -10.70 -15.10 -26.13
CA LEU A 51 -10.62 -14.95 -24.69
C LEU A 51 -11.77 -15.71 -24.00
N ALA A 52 -11.44 -16.40 -22.91
CA ALA A 52 -12.39 -17.01 -22.01
C ALA A 52 -12.28 -16.35 -20.63
N THR A 53 -13.42 -16.02 -20.02
CA THR A 53 -13.43 -15.40 -18.69
C THR A 53 -14.43 -16.09 -17.77
N ASN A 54 -14.23 -15.91 -16.46
CA ASN A 54 -15.13 -16.46 -15.46
C ASN A 54 -16.39 -15.58 -15.36
N ASN A 55 -17.57 -16.21 -15.40
CA ASN A 55 -18.87 -15.55 -15.23
C ASN A 55 -19.59 -16.01 -13.93
N GLY A 56 -18.89 -16.62 -12.98
CA GLY A 56 -19.45 -17.19 -11.75
C GLY A 56 -19.70 -18.70 -11.81
N ASN A 57 -19.87 -19.26 -13.02
CA ASN A 57 -20.09 -20.69 -13.26
C ASN A 57 -18.93 -21.34 -14.04
N GLY A 58 -17.70 -20.88 -13.83
CA GLY A 58 -16.51 -21.33 -14.56
C GLY A 58 -16.17 -20.45 -15.78
N LEU A 59 -15.10 -20.81 -16.49
CA LEU A 59 -14.65 -20.06 -17.67
C LEU A 59 -15.54 -20.37 -18.88
N LYS A 60 -15.91 -19.33 -19.61
CA LYS A 60 -16.68 -19.44 -20.86
C LYS A 60 -16.04 -18.61 -21.96
N CYS A 61 -15.96 -19.17 -23.16
CA CYS A 61 -15.48 -18.46 -24.34
C CYS A 61 -16.35 -17.22 -24.63
N LYS A 62 -15.71 -16.08 -24.91
CA LYS A 62 -16.38 -14.81 -25.20
C LYS A 62 -16.76 -14.62 -26.67
N ASN A 63 -16.35 -15.53 -27.55
CA ASN A 63 -16.83 -15.51 -28.93
C ASN A 63 -18.33 -15.81 -28.95
N PRO A 64 -19.20 -14.90 -29.45
CA PRO A 64 -20.64 -15.12 -29.53
C PRO A 64 -21.03 -16.36 -30.34
N ALA A 65 -20.22 -16.74 -31.33
CA ALA A 65 -20.45 -17.93 -32.15
C ALA A 65 -19.97 -19.24 -31.51
N CYS A 66 -19.13 -19.19 -30.46
CA CYS A 66 -18.61 -20.38 -29.79
C CYS A 66 -19.30 -20.61 -28.45
N GLY A 67 -19.18 -19.67 -27.51
CA GLY A 67 -19.80 -19.74 -26.19
C GLY A 67 -19.49 -20.99 -25.35
N LYS A 68 -18.53 -21.83 -25.73
CA LYS A 68 -18.26 -23.10 -25.04
C LYS A 68 -17.65 -22.87 -23.65
N PRO A 69 -17.94 -23.76 -22.67
CA PRO A 69 -17.16 -23.84 -21.44
C PRO A 69 -15.68 -24.09 -21.75
N VAL A 70 -14.81 -23.52 -20.92
CA VAL A 70 -13.36 -23.65 -21.03
C VAL A 70 -12.81 -24.17 -19.71
N ASP A 71 -11.93 -25.16 -19.77
CA ASP A 71 -11.30 -25.71 -18.59
C ASP A 71 -10.26 -24.71 -18.02
N PRO A 72 -10.24 -24.42 -16.71
CA PRO A 72 -9.24 -23.53 -16.11
C PRO A 72 -7.78 -23.93 -16.33
N SER A 73 -7.48 -25.22 -16.56
CA SER A 73 -6.13 -25.73 -16.83
C SER A 73 -5.48 -25.17 -18.10
N VAL A 74 -6.23 -24.50 -18.98
CA VAL A 74 -5.67 -23.79 -20.13
C VAL A 74 -4.82 -22.58 -19.74
N LYS A 75 -5.02 -22.05 -18.53
CA LYS A 75 -4.22 -20.94 -18.03
C LYS A 75 -2.83 -21.44 -17.66
N LYS A 76 -1.82 -20.68 -18.07
CA LYS A 76 -0.47 -20.85 -17.54
C LYS A 76 -0.44 -20.43 -16.07
N THR A 77 0.38 -21.11 -15.27
CA THR A 77 0.57 -20.80 -13.85
C THR A 77 2.04 -20.52 -13.60
N TYR A 78 2.32 -19.45 -12.87
CA TYR A 78 3.66 -18.98 -12.59
C TYR A 78 3.92 -18.97 -11.09
N ASN A 79 4.90 -19.74 -10.63
CA ASN A 79 5.36 -19.68 -9.24
C ASN A 79 6.19 -18.40 -9.04
N GLN A 80 5.58 -17.39 -8.40
CA GLN A 80 6.16 -16.07 -8.30
C GLN A 80 7.42 -16.06 -7.41
N PRO A 81 7.41 -16.61 -6.17
CA PRO A 81 8.61 -16.65 -5.33
C PRO A 81 9.81 -17.35 -5.98
N VAL A 82 9.59 -18.52 -6.59
CA VAL A 82 10.66 -19.27 -7.26
C VAL A 82 11.26 -18.46 -8.41
N SER A 83 10.39 -17.96 -9.31
CA SER A 83 10.85 -17.18 -10.46
C SER A 83 11.57 -15.89 -10.06
N ALA A 84 11.16 -15.25 -8.95
CA ALA A 84 11.81 -14.04 -8.46
C ALA A 84 13.21 -14.33 -7.92
N VAL A 85 13.37 -15.38 -7.11
CA VAL A 85 14.69 -15.81 -6.61
C VAL A 85 15.62 -16.19 -7.76
N GLU A 86 15.15 -16.97 -8.73
CA GLU A 86 15.94 -17.35 -9.90
C GLU A 86 16.33 -16.15 -10.76
N SER A 87 15.39 -15.23 -11.02
CA SER A 87 15.65 -14.01 -11.79
C SER A 87 16.63 -13.08 -11.06
N LEU A 88 16.53 -12.98 -9.73
CA LEU A 88 17.48 -12.24 -8.92
C LEU A 88 18.89 -12.81 -9.05
N LYS A 89 19.05 -14.12 -8.85
CA LYS A 89 20.36 -14.80 -8.91
C LYS A 89 20.99 -14.77 -10.30
N ASN A 90 20.20 -15.02 -11.34
CA ASN A 90 20.72 -15.32 -12.67
C ASN A 90 20.68 -14.12 -13.64
N VAL A 91 19.89 -13.10 -13.34
CA VAL A 91 19.68 -11.95 -14.24
C VAL A 91 19.98 -10.62 -13.55
N ILE A 92 19.30 -10.31 -12.45
CA ILE A 92 19.34 -8.99 -11.83
C ILE A 92 20.68 -8.74 -11.12
N ILE A 93 21.11 -9.63 -10.22
CA ILE A 93 22.39 -9.48 -9.53
C ILE A 93 23.55 -9.43 -10.54
N PRO A 94 23.68 -10.37 -11.51
CA PRO A 94 24.73 -10.28 -12.52
C PRO A 94 24.68 -8.99 -13.36
N PHE A 95 23.48 -8.44 -13.60
CA PHE A 95 23.34 -7.16 -14.29
C PHE A 95 23.85 -6.00 -13.43
N LEU A 96 23.47 -5.95 -12.15
CA LEU A 96 23.90 -4.92 -11.20
C LEU A 96 25.41 -4.99 -10.92
N SER A 97 25.96 -6.18 -10.70
CA SER A 97 27.37 -6.39 -10.36
C SER A 97 28.37 -5.95 -11.44
N LYS A 98 27.90 -5.63 -12.66
CA LYS A 98 28.75 -5.03 -13.70
C LYS A 98 29.32 -3.68 -13.29
N GLU A 99 28.57 -2.92 -12.50
CA GLU A 99 28.91 -1.53 -12.15
C GLU A 99 28.68 -1.19 -10.68
N ILE A 100 27.73 -1.86 -10.02
CA ILE A 100 27.43 -1.65 -8.60
C ILE A 100 28.33 -2.56 -7.77
N GLY A 101 29.40 -1.97 -7.22
CA GLY A 101 30.20 -2.63 -6.19
C GLY A 101 29.40 -2.75 -4.89
N ALA A 102 28.93 -3.95 -4.58
CA ALA A 102 28.22 -4.29 -3.35
C ALA A 102 28.21 -5.81 -3.14
N LYS A 103 27.90 -6.26 -1.93
CA LYS A 103 27.51 -7.64 -1.66
C LYS A 103 26.00 -7.76 -1.82
N PHE A 104 25.54 -8.85 -2.43
CA PHE A 104 24.13 -9.10 -2.68
C PHE A 104 23.70 -10.36 -1.95
N ASP A 105 22.58 -10.30 -1.24
CA ASP A 105 21.94 -11.45 -0.62
C ASP A 105 20.44 -11.46 -0.93
N ILE A 106 19.83 -12.64 -0.89
CA ILE A 106 18.41 -12.84 -1.19
C ILE A 106 17.77 -13.57 -0.02
N THR A 107 16.74 -12.96 0.56
CA THR A 107 15.91 -13.58 1.58
C THR A 107 14.44 -13.40 1.23
N GLY A 108 13.53 -14.09 1.90
CA GLY A 108 12.10 -13.94 1.63
C GLY A 108 11.25 -15.10 2.06
N ASN A 109 9.98 -15.03 1.67
CA ASN A 109 8.95 -16.02 1.95
C ASN A 109 7.98 -16.12 0.75
N LYS A 110 6.83 -16.78 0.95
CA LYS A 110 5.82 -17.02 -0.10
C LYS A 110 5.16 -15.75 -0.65
N THR A 111 5.18 -14.65 0.10
CA THR A 111 4.48 -13.41 -0.27
C THR A 111 5.43 -12.29 -0.69
N MET A 112 6.73 -12.43 -0.43
CA MET A 112 7.72 -11.41 -0.74
C MET A 112 9.13 -12.00 -0.85
N THR A 113 9.89 -11.56 -1.85
CA THR A 113 11.33 -11.75 -1.94
C THR A 113 12.02 -10.41 -1.69
N LEU A 114 13.13 -10.43 -0.95
CA LEU A 114 13.96 -9.27 -0.62
C LEU A 114 15.33 -9.44 -1.26
N LEU A 115 15.76 -8.44 -2.00
CA LEU A 115 17.17 -8.27 -2.38
C LEU A 115 17.82 -7.35 -1.36
N VAL A 116 18.83 -7.85 -0.65
CA VAL A 116 19.64 -7.09 0.29
C VAL A 116 20.94 -6.72 -0.40
N VAL A 117 21.25 -5.44 -0.44
CA VAL A 117 22.47 -4.89 -1.05
C VAL A 117 23.30 -4.22 0.03
N ASP A 118 24.45 -4.80 0.33
CA ASP A 118 25.37 -4.40 1.39
C ASP A 118 26.57 -3.65 0.81
N PHE A 119 26.72 -2.39 1.23
CA PHE A 119 27.77 -1.48 0.82
C PHE A 119 28.79 -1.19 1.93
N GLN A 120 28.93 -2.04 2.95
CA GLN A 120 29.93 -1.85 4.02
C GLN A 120 31.33 -1.57 3.47
N ASP A 121 31.74 -2.32 2.45
CA ASP A 121 33.03 -2.17 1.77
C ASP A 121 33.02 -1.16 0.60
N TYR A 122 31.87 -0.54 0.32
CA TYR A 122 31.60 0.26 -0.88
C TYR A 122 30.93 1.62 -0.59
N GLY A 123 31.34 2.27 0.51
CA GLY A 123 30.68 3.49 1.02
C GLY A 123 30.48 4.61 0.00
N LYS A 124 31.41 4.85 -0.92
CA LYS A 124 31.27 5.90 -1.95
C LYS A 124 30.09 5.66 -2.90
N VAL A 125 29.84 4.39 -3.26
CA VAL A 125 28.72 4.02 -4.12
C VAL A 125 27.40 4.18 -3.36
N PHE A 126 27.40 3.80 -2.08
CA PHE A 126 26.26 4.03 -1.19
C PHE A 126 25.92 5.52 -1.09
N ASP A 127 26.90 6.39 -0.84
CA ASP A 127 26.70 7.83 -0.74
C ASP A 127 26.16 8.43 -2.06
N GLU A 128 26.65 7.94 -3.21
CA GLU A 128 26.14 8.33 -4.54
C GLU A 128 24.66 7.94 -4.69
N VAL A 129 24.28 6.71 -4.33
CA VAL A 129 22.89 6.24 -4.36
C VAL A 129 22.02 7.06 -3.42
N LEU A 130 22.46 7.28 -2.18
CA LEU A 130 21.72 8.07 -1.18
C LEU A 130 21.44 9.50 -1.65
N SER A 131 22.39 10.12 -2.35
CA SER A 131 22.24 11.50 -2.84
C SER A 131 21.00 11.71 -3.73
N HIS A 132 20.47 10.63 -4.32
CA HIS A 132 19.27 10.65 -5.16
C HIS A 132 17.94 10.54 -4.38
N PHE A 133 17.97 10.14 -3.12
CA PHE A 133 16.79 9.86 -2.31
C PHE A 133 16.67 10.71 -1.04
N VAL A 134 17.74 11.42 -0.64
CA VAL A 134 17.72 12.32 0.52
C VAL A 134 16.58 13.34 0.43
N PRO A 135 15.87 13.61 1.56
CA PRO A 135 16.08 13.07 2.91
C PRO A 135 15.34 11.76 3.20
N ASP A 136 14.66 11.18 2.21
CA ASP A 136 13.81 10.02 2.41
C ASP A 136 14.62 8.72 2.52
N THR A 137 14.06 7.74 3.23
CA THR A 137 14.70 6.45 3.51
C THR A 137 13.87 5.25 3.07
N SER A 138 12.72 5.48 2.44
CA SER A 138 11.75 4.44 2.12
C SER A 138 10.89 4.83 0.93
N PHE A 139 10.49 3.82 0.16
CA PHE A 139 9.67 3.95 -1.06
C PHE A 139 8.33 4.65 -0.86
N ASP A 140 7.84 4.75 0.38
CA ASP A 140 6.62 5.47 0.72
C ASP A 140 6.72 6.98 0.47
N ARG A 141 7.94 7.52 0.33
CA ARG A 141 8.20 8.94 0.08
C ARG A 141 9.11 9.22 -1.11
N PHE A 142 9.80 8.22 -1.67
CA PHE A 142 10.71 8.44 -2.78
C PHE A 142 10.05 9.11 -3.99
N HIS A 143 10.81 10.03 -4.57
CA HIS A 143 10.52 10.67 -5.84
C HIS A 143 11.34 10.02 -6.96
N ILE A 144 10.96 10.23 -8.22
CA ILE A 144 11.85 9.93 -9.35
C ILE A 144 13.10 10.80 -9.22
N PRO A 145 14.33 10.23 -9.14
CA PRO A 145 15.53 11.04 -9.01
C PRO A 145 15.67 12.03 -10.16
N LYS A 146 15.87 13.32 -9.86
CA LYS A 146 15.92 14.40 -10.87
C LYS A 146 16.87 14.09 -12.03
N ALA A 147 18.03 13.51 -11.71
CA ALA A 147 19.04 13.16 -12.70
C ALA A 147 18.54 12.19 -13.79
N ILE A 148 17.51 11.36 -13.51
CA ILE A 148 16.91 10.44 -14.50
C ILE A 148 16.21 11.18 -15.64
N HIS A 149 15.81 12.44 -15.47
CA HIS A 149 15.28 13.23 -16.58
C HIS A 149 16.35 13.64 -17.59
N GLU A 150 17.62 13.69 -17.17
CA GLU A 150 18.74 14.23 -17.95
C GLU A 150 19.61 13.14 -18.60
N VAL A 151 19.38 11.87 -18.27
CA VAL A 151 20.12 10.75 -18.88
C VAL A 151 19.62 10.39 -20.28
N GLU A 152 20.42 9.60 -20.99
CA GLU A 152 20.05 9.08 -22.30
C GLU A 152 18.85 8.13 -22.25
N LYS A 153 18.19 7.96 -23.40
CA LYS A 153 16.96 7.15 -23.51
C LYS A 153 17.16 5.70 -23.01
N ALA A 154 18.31 5.09 -23.22
CA ALA A 154 18.61 3.74 -22.75
C ALA A 154 18.56 3.66 -21.20
N SER A 155 19.16 4.63 -20.52
CA SER A 155 19.11 4.75 -19.06
C SER A 155 17.69 5.03 -18.54
N LYS A 156 16.90 5.87 -19.24
CA LYS A 156 15.48 6.08 -18.91
C LYS A 156 14.66 4.79 -19.01
N ILE A 157 14.89 3.99 -20.06
CA ILE A 157 14.25 2.67 -20.23
C ILE A 157 14.60 1.75 -19.07
N GLU A 158 15.88 1.70 -18.69
CA GLU A 158 16.31 0.82 -17.61
C GLU A 158 15.79 1.25 -16.24
N PHE A 159 15.66 2.56 -15.98
CA PHE A 159 14.95 3.04 -14.80
C PHE A 159 13.52 2.51 -14.71
N ILE A 160 12.77 2.56 -15.81
CA ILE A 160 11.40 2.02 -15.85
C ILE A 160 11.38 0.50 -15.71
N ASN A 161 12.32 -0.22 -16.32
CA ASN A 161 12.43 -1.68 -16.12
C ASN A 161 12.62 -2.04 -14.63
N GLY A 162 13.47 -1.28 -13.92
CA GLY A 162 13.67 -1.46 -12.47
C GLY A 162 12.40 -1.19 -11.69
N LEU A 163 11.71 -0.10 -12.00
CA LEU A 163 10.44 0.25 -11.38
C LEU A 163 9.34 -0.79 -11.64
N LEU A 164 9.30 -1.39 -12.84
CA LEU A 164 8.39 -2.46 -13.20
C LEU A 164 8.70 -3.77 -12.46
N ASP A 165 9.97 -4.12 -12.27
CA ASP A 165 10.32 -5.36 -11.57
C ASP A 165 9.85 -5.36 -10.10
N THR A 166 9.89 -4.22 -9.41
CA THR A 166 9.44 -4.10 -8.02
C THR A 166 7.96 -3.71 -7.88
N SER A 167 7.49 -2.77 -8.70
CA SER A 167 6.16 -2.17 -8.56
C SER A 167 5.22 -2.45 -9.73
N GLY A 168 5.66 -3.07 -10.82
CA GLY A 168 4.82 -3.45 -11.96
C GLY A 168 4.15 -4.81 -11.78
N PHE A 169 2.86 -4.89 -12.11
CA PHE A 169 2.03 -6.09 -12.00
C PHE A 169 1.19 -6.30 -13.27
N PRO A 170 1.60 -7.25 -14.13
CA PRO A 170 0.73 -7.79 -15.17
C PRO A 170 -0.35 -8.65 -14.50
N SER A 171 -1.63 -8.29 -14.67
CA SER A 171 -2.73 -9.02 -14.02
C SER A 171 -3.86 -9.34 -15.01
N PRO A 172 -4.20 -10.62 -15.23
CA PRO A 172 -5.33 -11.01 -16.07
C PRO A 172 -6.65 -10.47 -15.56
N GLY A 173 -6.80 -10.26 -14.25
CA GLY A 173 -8.04 -9.75 -13.64
C GLY A 173 -8.30 -8.28 -13.94
N GLY A 174 -7.30 -7.55 -14.42
CA GLY A 174 -7.38 -6.12 -14.71
C GLY A 174 -8.02 -5.78 -16.06
N TRP A 175 -8.47 -6.74 -16.85
CA TRP A 175 -8.98 -6.49 -18.21
C TRP A 175 -10.25 -5.60 -18.26
N LEU A 176 -10.51 -4.99 -19.43
CA LEU A 176 -11.72 -4.23 -19.71
C LEU A 176 -12.61 -4.96 -20.71
N ASN A 177 -13.92 -4.91 -20.46
CA ASN A 177 -14.95 -5.38 -21.39
C ASN A 177 -15.00 -4.46 -22.63
N ARG A 178 -14.15 -4.74 -23.61
CA ARG A 178 -13.95 -3.99 -24.86
C ARG A 178 -13.82 -4.96 -26.01
N ASP A 179 -14.51 -4.66 -27.10
CA ASP A 179 -14.34 -5.39 -28.35
C ASP A 179 -13.22 -4.75 -29.16
N GLY A 180 -12.32 -5.60 -29.66
CA GLY A 180 -11.38 -5.23 -30.71
C GLY A 180 -11.86 -5.77 -32.05
N GLU A 181 -11.13 -5.43 -33.12
CA GLU A 181 -11.49 -5.85 -34.46
C GLU A 181 -11.46 -7.38 -34.63
N LYS A 182 -10.58 -8.06 -33.88
CA LYS A 182 -10.29 -9.49 -34.02
C LYS A 182 -10.45 -10.29 -32.73
N GLY A 183 -11.02 -9.69 -31.69
CA GLY A 183 -11.14 -10.34 -30.39
C GLY A 183 -11.88 -9.51 -29.36
N HIS A 184 -11.79 -9.95 -28.11
CA HIS A 184 -12.53 -9.38 -26.99
C HIS A 184 -11.67 -9.34 -25.74
N GLY A 185 -11.86 -8.27 -24.97
CA GLY A 185 -11.24 -8.04 -23.67
C GLY A 185 -9.89 -7.34 -23.80
N ARG A 186 -9.79 -6.10 -23.33
CA ARG A 186 -8.52 -5.36 -23.37
C ARG A 186 -7.75 -5.54 -22.07
N MET A 187 -6.59 -6.18 -22.13
CA MET A 187 -5.76 -6.45 -20.95
C MET A 187 -5.09 -5.18 -20.44
N ARG A 188 -4.86 -5.10 -19.12
CA ARG A 188 -4.16 -3.98 -18.48
C ARG A 188 -3.02 -4.47 -17.60
N VAL A 189 -1.98 -3.66 -17.53
CA VAL A 189 -0.89 -3.78 -16.58
C VAL A 189 -0.93 -2.55 -15.68
N TYR A 190 -0.41 -2.64 -14.47
CA TYR A 190 -0.37 -1.47 -13.59
C TYR A 190 0.89 -1.42 -12.74
N PHE A 191 1.31 -0.19 -12.41
CA PHE A 191 2.19 0.05 -11.28
C PHE A 191 1.37 0.05 -10.00
N GLN A 192 1.86 -0.61 -8.96
CA GLN A 192 1.23 -0.72 -7.66
C GLN A 192 2.06 0.03 -6.61
N LEU A 193 1.59 1.20 -6.19
CA LEU A 193 2.35 2.15 -5.39
C LEU A 193 1.71 2.28 -4.01
N VAL A 194 2.41 1.85 -2.97
CA VAL A 194 1.88 1.78 -1.60
C VAL A 194 2.23 3.05 -0.85
N ARG A 195 1.23 3.79 -0.36
CA ARG A 195 1.33 5.03 0.45
C ARG A 195 2.04 6.22 -0.19
N ASN A 196 2.76 6.04 -1.29
CA ASN A 196 3.43 7.12 -2.00
C ASN A 196 2.44 7.85 -2.92
N TRP A 197 2.04 9.05 -2.51
CA TRP A 197 1.05 9.86 -3.22
C TRP A 197 1.65 10.69 -4.37
N HIS A 198 2.96 10.97 -4.38
CA HIS A 198 3.59 11.79 -5.41
C HIS A 198 3.95 10.95 -6.64
N LEU A 199 4.49 9.75 -6.38
CA LEU A 199 5.05 8.88 -7.40
C LEU A 199 4.07 8.49 -8.53
N PRO A 200 2.75 8.29 -8.33
CA PRO A 200 1.83 8.03 -9.44
C PRO A 200 1.85 9.13 -10.50
N VAL A 201 1.81 10.40 -10.09
CA VAL A 201 1.82 11.55 -11.01
C VAL A 201 3.20 11.76 -11.61
N GLU A 202 4.27 11.49 -10.87
CA GLU A 202 5.63 11.57 -11.40
C GLU A 202 5.89 10.53 -12.49
N ILE A 203 5.45 9.29 -12.28
CA ILE A 203 5.52 8.22 -13.29
C ILE A 203 4.72 8.60 -14.53
N ASP A 204 3.49 9.09 -14.35
CA ASP A 204 2.66 9.56 -15.45
C ASP A 204 3.34 10.69 -16.24
N ASN A 205 3.83 11.70 -15.51
CA ASN A 205 4.55 12.83 -16.09
C ASN A 205 5.78 12.35 -16.90
N PHE A 206 6.59 11.45 -16.32
CA PHE A 206 7.80 10.93 -16.94
C PHE A 206 7.51 10.06 -18.16
N LEU A 207 6.55 9.12 -18.08
CA LEU A 207 6.19 8.26 -19.21
C LEU A 207 5.62 9.07 -20.38
N ARG A 208 4.84 10.11 -20.10
CA ARG A 208 4.30 11.01 -21.13
C ARG A 208 5.38 11.91 -21.72
N SER A 209 6.21 12.57 -20.90
CA SER A 209 7.20 13.53 -21.39
C SER A 209 8.34 12.85 -22.14
N GLU A 210 8.86 11.74 -21.61
CA GLU A 210 10.06 11.09 -22.13
C GLU A 210 9.76 10.07 -23.24
N PHE A 211 8.54 9.52 -23.28
CA PHE A 211 8.19 8.43 -24.20
C PHE A 211 6.89 8.63 -24.98
N GLY A 212 6.08 9.66 -24.67
CA GLY A 212 4.81 9.91 -25.35
C GLY A 212 3.73 8.84 -25.06
N LEU A 213 3.87 8.09 -23.96
CA LEU A 213 3.04 6.92 -23.69
C LEU A 213 1.71 7.28 -23.01
N PRO A 214 0.59 6.61 -23.37
CA PRO A 214 -0.70 6.82 -22.74
C PRO A 214 -0.80 6.13 -21.37
N ILE A 215 -1.40 6.81 -20.40
CA ILE A 215 -1.93 6.19 -19.18
C ILE A 215 -3.44 6.10 -19.28
N HIS A 216 -3.99 4.95 -18.92
CA HIS A 216 -5.42 4.72 -18.99
C HIS A 216 -6.19 5.28 -17.79
N THR A 217 -5.70 5.04 -16.58
CA THR A 217 -6.31 5.59 -15.35
C THR A 217 -5.32 5.52 -14.19
N ILE A 218 -5.52 6.36 -13.18
CA ILE A 218 -4.86 6.24 -11.88
C ILE A 218 -5.94 5.99 -10.83
N ASP A 219 -5.95 4.78 -10.26
CA ASP A 219 -6.83 4.44 -9.16
C ASP A 219 -6.16 4.82 -7.85
N TRP A 220 -6.53 5.97 -7.30
CA TRP A 220 -5.97 6.46 -6.03
C TRP A 220 -6.51 5.68 -4.84
N GLY A 221 -5.68 5.47 -3.81
CA GLY A 221 -6.09 5.10 -2.44
C GLY A 221 -6.82 6.23 -1.71
N HIS A 222 -7.77 6.89 -2.39
CA HIS A 222 -8.58 7.99 -1.88
C HIS A 222 -10.03 7.52 -1.70
N PRO A 223 -10.73 7.90 -0.63
CA PRO A 223 -12.11 7.47 -0.37
C PRO A 223 -13.08 7.76 -1.52
N ASN A 224 -13.09 8.97 -2.09
CA ASN A 224 -13.98 9.25 -3.22
C ASN A 224 -13.61 8.51 -4.52
N ILE A 225 -12.47 7.80 -4.57
CA ILE A 225 -12.10 6.97 -5.72
C ILE A 225 -12.39 5.50 -5.44
N ARG A 226 -12.07 5.01 -4.25
CA ARG A 226 -12.25 3.60 -3.88
C ARG A 226 -13.64 3.27 -3.36
N ASP A 227 -14.29 4.21 -2.67
CA ASP A 227 -15.58 4.02 -2.02
C ASP A 227 -16.49 5.25 -2.22
N ALA A 228 -16.66 5.66 -3.48
CA ALA A 228 -17.45 6.84 -3.85
C ALA A 228 -18.91 6.81 -3.35
N ASN A 229 -19.44 5.61 -3.10
CA ASN A 229 -20.83 5.36 -2.70
C ASN A 229 -20.95 4.91 -1.23
N LEU A 230 -19.90 5.03 -0.40
CA LEU A 230 -19.89 4.65 1.03
C LEU A 230 -20.24 3.18 1.31
N THR A 231 -20.14 2.31 0.30
CA THR A 231 -20.54 0.92 0.42
C THR A 231 -19.59 0.16 1.35
N ASP A 232 -18.28 0.37 1.22
CA ASP A 232 -17.30 -0.28 2.08
C ASP A 232 -17.30 0.32 3.49
N PHE A 233 -17.54 1.63 3.61
CA PHE A 233 -17.70 2.32 4.89
C PHE A 233 -18.76 1.66 5.79
N PHE A 234 -19.97 1.40 5.28
CA PHE A 234 -21.04 0.78 6.06
C PHE A 234 -20.90 -0.73 6.28
N ASN A 235 -20.06 -1.40 5.50
CA ASN A 235 -19.76 -2.84 5.62
C ASN A 235 -18.68 -3.16 6.68
N ALA A 236 -18.54 -2.30 7.70
CA ALA A 236 -17.55 -2.38 8.80
C ALA A 236 -16.09 -2.35 8.32
N ARG A 237 -15.82 -1.64 7.22
CA ARG A 237 -14.48 -1.53 6.62
C ARG A 237 -14.09 -0.07 6.33
N PRO A 238 -14.16 0.84 7.33
CA PRO A 238 -14.11 2.30 7.13
C PRO A 238 -12.78 2.82 6.57
N THR A 239 -11.72 2.00 6.56
CA THR A 239 -10.37 2.37 6.11
C THR A 239 -9.92 1.60 4.87
N THR A 240 -10.77 0.76 4.26
CA THR A 240 -10.42 -0.02 3.07
C THR A 240 -10.18 0.80 1.82
N TRP A 241 -10.52 2.08 1.83
CA TRP A 241 -10.10 3.02 0.78
C TRP A 241 -8.59 3.27 0.79
N SER A 242 -7.90 3.09 1.94
CA SER A 242 -6.46 3.31 2.13
C SER A 242 -5.62 2.16 1.55
N ARG A 243 -5.99 1.71 0.35
CA ARG A 243 -5.24 0.76 -0.47
C ARG A 243 -4.14 1.47 -1.23
N GLU A 244 -3.30 0.67 -1.87
CA GLU A 244 -2.32 1.13 -2.85
C GLU A 244 -2.94 1.97 -3.97
N HIS A 245 -2.15 2.86 -4.55
CA HIS A 245 -2.46 3.53 -5.81
C HIS A 245 -2.12 2.58 -6.96
N GLN A 246 -2.93 2.61 -8.03
CA GLN A 246 -2.66 1.83 -9.24
C GLN A 246 -2.63 2.73 -10.47
N LEU A 247 -1.46 2.88 -11.09
CA LEU A 247 -1.32 3.57 -12.37
C LEU A 247 -1.39 2.54 -13.49
N LYS A 248 -2.50 2.55 -14.24
CA LYS A 248 -2.87 1.49 -15.19
C LYS A 248 -2.56 1.92 -16.62
N PHE A 249 -2.01 0.99 -17.39
CA PHE A 249 -1.68 1.19 -18.80
C PHE A 249 -1.98 -0.07 -19.62
N PHE A 250 -2.02 0.11 -20.93
CA PHE A 250 -2.27 -0.97 -21.88
C PHE A 250 -0.94 -1.50 -22.44
N PRO A 251 -0.65 -2.81 -22.30
CA PRO A 251 0.67 -3.37 -22.59
C PRO A 251 1.11 -3.24 -24.06
N GLU A 252 0.19 -3.12 -25.02
CA GLU A 252 0.48 -2.94 -26.44
C GLU A 252 1.30 -1.67 -26.75
N TYR A 253 1.21 -0.63 -25.92
CA TYR A 253 2.01 0.59 -26.09
C TYR A 253 3.38 0.51 -25.38
N TYR A 254 3.61 -0.52 -24.57
CA TYR A 254 4.72 -0.57 -23.60
C TYR A 254 5.80 -1.61 -23.93
N GLY A 255 5.78 -2.18 -25.14
CA GLY A 255 6.71 -3.24 -25.56
C GLY A 255 8.20 -2.86 -25.61
N MET A 256 8.55 -1.58 -25.40
CA MET A 256 9.95 -1.14 -25.26
C MET A 256 10.55 -1.42 -23.88
N PHE A 257 9.69 -1.65 -22.87
CA PHE A 257 10.12 -2.01 -21.52
C PHE A 257 10.06 -3.52 -21.35
N LYS A 258 10.80 -4.01 -20.35
CA LYS A 258 10.84 -5.42 -20.00
C LYS A 258 10.94 -5.60 -18.48
N PHE A 259 10.39 -6.70 -18.01
CA PHE A 259 10.63 -7.24 -16.70
C PHE A 259 11.85 -8.17 -16.77
N ARG A 260 12.75 -8.09 -15.79
CA ARG A 260 13.79 -9.12 -15.59
C ARG A 260 13.28 -10.27 -14.74
N ILE A 261 12.18 -10.08 -13.99
CA ILE A 261 11.48 -11.17 -13.32
C ILE A 261 10.73 -12.00 -14.37
N SER A 262 11.19 -13.24 -14.58
CA SER A 262 10.75 -14.10 -15.69
C SER A 262 9.25 -14.39 -15.72
N SER A 263 8.63 -14.61 -14.56
CA SER A 263 7.17 -14.80 -14.47
C SER A 263 6.39 -13.54 -14.86
N LYS A 264 6.83 -12.37 -14.39
CA LYS A 264 6.24 -11.08 -14.76
C LYS A 264 6.42 -10.81 -16.26
N GLN A 265 7.59 -11.08 -16.82
CA GLN A 265 7.83 -10.93 -18.26
C GLN A 265 6.89 -11.83 -19.07
N SER A 266 6.80 -13.11 -18.70
CA SER A 266 5.93 -14.06 -19.39
C SER A 266 4.46 -13.64 -19.35
N LEU A 267 3.99 -13.19 -18.19
CA LEU A 267 2.62 -12.65 -18.06
C LEU A 267 2.44 -11.37 -18.86
N PHE A 268 3.39 -10.45 -18.84
CA PHE A 268 3.34 -9.23 -19.65
C PHE A 268 3.22 -9.56 -21.13
N ASP A 269 4.03 -10.51 -21.63
CA ASP A 269 4.01 -10.94 -23.02
C ASP A 269 2.67 -11.57 -23.40
N GLU A 270 2.06 -12.38 -22.53
CA GLU A 270 0.70 -12.89 -22.76
C GLU A 270 -0.32 -11.77 -22.95
N LEU A 271 -0.33 -10.78 -22.04
CA LEU A 271 -1.27 -9.66 -22.09
C LEU A 271 -1.02 -8.76 -23.29
N HIS A 272 0.25 -8.47 -23.59
CA HIS A 272 0.70 -7.70 -24.74
C HIS A 272 0.26 -8.36 -26.04
N ASN A 273 0.62 -9.63 -26.24
CA ASN A 273 0.31 -10.38 -27.44
C ASN A 273 -1.19 -10.50 -27.68
N HIS A 274 -1.98 -10.67 -26.61
CA HIS A 274 -3.43 -10.66 -26.72
C HIS A 274 -3.97 -9.32 -27.23
N ASN A 275 -3.53 -8.20 -26.65
CA ASN A 275 -4.02 -6.89 -27.08
C ASN A 275 -3.61 -6.54 -28.51
N VAL A 276 -2.37 -6.87 -28.91
CA VAL A 276 -1.88 -6.70 -30.29
C VAL A 276 -2.69 -7.55 -31.26
N ALA A 277 -3.01 -8.80 -30.91
CA ALA A 277 -3.81 -9.69 -31.76
C ALA A 277 -5.28 -9.24 -31.88
N THR A 278 -5.85 -8.71 -30.79
CA THR A 278 -7.26 -8.27 -30.73
C THR A 278 -7.49 -6.97 -31.51
N VAL A 279 -6.49 -6.08 -31.57
CA VAL A 279 -6.51 -4.78 -32.28
C VAL A 279 -7.61 -3.84 -31.77
N PHE A 280 -7.23 -2.87 -30.94
CA PHE A 280 -8.13 -1.82 -30.43
C PHE A 280 -7.90 -0.49 -31.14
N LYS A 281 -8.97 0.20 -31.52
CA LYS A 281 -8.90 1.48 -32.24
C LYS A 281 -8.55 2.65 -31.32
N ASP A 282 -9.13 2.66 -30.13
CA ASP A 282 -8.98 3.78 -29.20
C ASP A 282 -7.71 3.65 -28.36
N LYS A 283 -7.00 4.77 -28.17
CA LYS A 283 -5.84 4.83 -27.27
C LYS A 283 -6.26 4.65 -25.80
N ASP A 284 -7.51 4.99 -25.47
CA ASP A 284 -8.06 5.02 -24.12
C ASP A 284 -7.11 5.73 -23.13
N ASP A 285 -6.62 6.88 -23.54
CA ASP A 285 -5.78 7.75 -22.71
C ASP A 285 -6.65 8.59 -21.79
N TRP A 286 -6.31 8.70 -20.50
CA TRP A 286 -7.08 9.52 -19.57
C TRP A 286 -6.99 11.02 -19.87
N PHE A 287 -5.90 11.45 -20.51
CA PHE A 287 -5.63 12.84 -20.84
C PHE A 287 -5.99 13.13 -22.31
N PRO A 288 -6.70 14.22 -22.63
CA PRO A 288 -7.16 15.30 -21.73
C PRO A 288 -8.29 14.86 -20.77
N PRO A 289 -8.45 15.54 -19.61
CA PRO A 289 -9.41 15.11 -18.59
C PRO A 289 -10.86 15.17 -19.09
N SER A 290 -11.67 14.19 -18.68
CA SER A 290 -13.11 14.24 -18.92
C SER A 290 -13.80 15.24 -18.00
N LYS A 291 -14.80 15.97 -18.51
CA LYS A 291 -15.60 16.90 -17.70
C LYS A 291 -16.31 16.18 -16.53
N VAL A 292 -16.41 16.88 -15.40
CA VAL A 292 -17.19 16.47 -14.22
C VAL A 292 -18.57 17.10 -14.32
N THR A 293 -19.50 16.33 -14.88
CA THR A 293 -20.92 16.70 -14.96
C THR A 293 -21.63 16.44 -13.62
N THR A 294 -22.83 16.98 -13.45
CA THR A 294 -23.66 16.83 -12.24
C THR A 294 -23.81 15.36 -11.82
N GLY A 295 -24.01 14.45 -12.77
CA GLY A 295 -24.14 13.00 -12.48
C GLY A 295 -22.84 12.29 -12.09
N LYS A 296 -21.69 12.97 -12.13
CA LYS A 296 -20.40 12.46 -11.67
C LYS A 296 -20.02 12.99 -10.28
N ILE A 297 -20.83 13.87 -9.70
CA ILE A 297 -20.60 14.38 -8.34
C ILE A 297 -20.79 13.23 -7.35
N LYS A 298 -19.91 13.17 -6.35
CA LYS A 298 -19.85 12.06 -5.40
C LYS A 298 -20.32 12.48 -4.01
N ALA A 299 -20.75 11.49 -3.23
CA ALA A 299 -21.07 11.70 -1.82
C ALA A 299 -19.83 12.13 -1.04
N TYR A 300 -20.02 13.00 -0.05
CA TYR A 300 -19.01 13.29 0.96
C TYR A 300 -18.69 12.03 1.77
N HIS A 301 -17.41 11.67 1.82
CA HIS A 301 -16.93 10.48 2.51
C HIS A 301 -16.21 10.85 3.83
N PRO A 302 -16.54 10.24 4.98
CA PRO A 302 -15.93 10.57 6.29
C PRO A 302 -14.39 10.47 6.34
N GLY A 303 -13.81 9.57 5.55
CA GLY A 303 -12.36 9.39 5.43
C GLY A 303 -11.59 10.44 4.61
N GLU A 304 -12.24 11.46 4.01
CA GLU A 304 -11.56 12.47 3.17
C GLU A 304 -10.53 13.30 3.95
N GLN A 305 -10.73 13.45 5.27
CA GLN A 305 -9.87 14.24 6.15
C GLN A 305 -8.81 13.39 6.87
N ASP A 306 -8.63 12.13 6.46
CA ASP A 306 -7.70 11.21 7.12
C ASP A 306 -6.24 11.66 6.91
N LEU A 307 -5.45 11.63 8.00
CA LEU A 307 -4.07 12.12 8.02
C LEU A 307 -3.10 11.28 7.17
N ARG A 308 -3.47 10.05 6.77
CA ARG A 308 -2.70 9.24 5.82
C ARG A 308 -2.72 9.82 4.40
N ILE A 309 -3.65 10.72 4.12
CA ILE A 309 -3.75 11.47 2.87
C ILE A 309 -2.94 12.78 3.04
N PRO A 310 -2.02 13.12 2.13
CA PRO A 310 -1.27 14.37 2.21
C PRO A 310 -2.19 15.57 1.95
N GLU A 311 -1.82 16.74 2.48
CA GLU A 311 -2.64 17.95 2.45
C GLU A 311 -3.23 18.28 1.07
N PRO A 312 -2.48 18.23 -0.06
CA PRO A 312 -3.05 18.58 -1.36
C PRO A 312 -4.20 17.66 -1.80
N ALA A 313 -4.19 16.40 -1.35
CA ALA A 313 -5.20 15.40 -1.63
C ALA A 313 -6.19 15.18 -0.48
N ARG A 314 -6.06 15.88 0.66
CA ARG A 314 -6.92 15.69 1.84
C ARG A 314 -8.18 16.55 1.75
N LYS A 315 -8.97 16.30 0.70
CA LYS A 315 -10.21 17.04 0.40
C LYS A 315 -11.12 16.22 -0.51
N HIS A 316 -12.32 16.75 -0.76
CA HIS A 316 -13.28 16.11 -1.64
C HIS A 316 -12.83 16.12 -3.10
N PHE A 317 -13.04 15.00 -3.80
CA PHE A 317 -12.78 14.88 -5.23
C PHE A 317 -13.83 14.05 -5.95
N ASP A 318 -14.31 14.55 -7.08
CA ASP A 318 -15.31 13.87 -7.92
C ASP A 318 -14.67 12.99 -9.00
N ALA A 319 -13.45 13.32 -9.42
CA ALA A 319 -12.70 12.57 -10.41
C ALA A 319 -11.23 12.36 -10.02
N PHE A 320 -10.65 11.23 -10.44
CA PHE A 320 -9.25 10.92 -10.15
C PHE A 320 -8.28 11.94 -10.74
N TRP A 321 -8.62 12.54 -11.90
CA TRP A 321 -7.76 13.54 -12.53
C TRP A 321 -7.67 14.82 -11.70
N GLN A 322 -8.65 15.13 -10.85
CA GLN A 322 -8.57 16.27 -9.93
C GLN A 322 -7.50 16.02 -8.86
N ILE A 323 -7.37 14.76 -8.41
CA ILE A 323 -6.26 14.35 -7.55
C ILE A 323 -4.94 14.45 -8.32
N ASN A 324 -4.89 14.02 -9.59
CA ASN A 324 -3.69 14.19 -10.42
C ASN A 324 -3.25 15.67 -10.49
N LEU A 325 -4.19 16.60 -10.69
CA LEU A 325 -3.92 18.05 -10.68
C LEU A 325 -3.40 18.49 -9.30
N ALA A 326 -4.08 18.13 -8.22
CA ALA A 326 -3.69 18.48 -6.86
C ALA A 326 -2.31 17.93 -6.46
N MET A 327 -1.95 16.76 -6.97
CA MET A 327 -0.65 16.11 -6.76
C MET A 327 0.43 16.57 -7.77
N GLY A 328 0.17 17.61 -8.56
CA GLY A 328 1.20 18.26 -9.39
C GLY A 328 1.36 17.70 -10.81
N CYS A 329 0.30 17.21 -11.44
CA CYS A 329 0.35 16.78 -12.84
C CYS A 329 0.70 17.95 -13.75
N LYS A 330 1.84 17.84 -14.46
CA LYS A 330 2.38 18.93 -15.30
C LYS A 330 1.42 19.25 -16.44
N PHE A 331 0.86 18.22 -17.08
CA PHE A 331 -0.05 18.38 -18.21
C PHE A 331 -1.36 19.05 -17.83
N LEU A 332 -1.94 18.70 -16.68
CA LEU A 332 -3.13 19.37 -16.17
C LEU A 332 -2.85 20.79 -15.70
N GLY A 333 -1.70 21.01 -15.04
CA GLY A 333 -1.26 22.34 -14.66
C GLY A 333 -1.12 23.28 -15.86
N GLU A 334 -0.55 22.79 -16.97
CA GLU A 334 -0.47 23.57 -18.21
C GLU A 334 -1.87 23.82 -18.81
N LEU A 335 -2.76 22.83 -18.85
CA LEU A 335 -4.14 23.06 -19.31
C LEU A 335 -4.88 24.09 -18.44
N GLN A 336 -4.69 24.04 -17.12
CA GLN A 336 -5.33 24.96 -16.17
C GLN A 336 -4.80 26.39 -16.34
N LYS A 337 -3.49 26.58 -16.55
CA LYS A 337 -2.93 27.92 -16.80
C LYS A 337 -3.49 28.57 -18.06
N HIS A 338 -3.86 27.76 -19.06
CA HIS A 338 -4.45 28.22 -20.31
C HIS A 338 -5.99 28.16 -20.32
N SER A 339 -6.63 27.81 -19.20
CA SER A 339 -8.09 27.84 -19.10
C SER A 339 -8.60 29.27 -18.88
N LYS A 340 -9.86 29.51 -19.23
CA LYS A 340 -10.51 30.82 -19.03
C LYS A 340 -10.61 31.19 -17.54
N ASN A 341 -10.82 30.20 -16.67
CA ASN A 341 -10.80 30.33 -15.23
C ASN A 341 -10.13 29.09 -14.61
N LEU A 342 -9.12 29.29 -13.74
CA LEU A 342 -8.30 28.22 -13.18
C LEU A 342 -9.09 27.35 -12.17
N GLU A 343 -9.90 27.98 -11.32
CA GLU A 343 -10.71 27.30 -10.31
C GLU A 343 -11.88 26.55 -10.95
N TYR A 344 -12.52 27.16 -11.95
CA TYR A 344 -13.58 26.53 -12.73
C TYR A 344 -13.06 25.24 -13.39
N PHE A 345 -11.87 25.30 -13.99
CA PHE A 345 -11.22 24.12 -14.56
C PHE A 345 -10.90 23.07 -13.50
N ALA A 346 -10.37 23.45 -12.33
CA ALA A 346 -10.06 22.50 -11.27
C ALA A 346 -11.30 21.74 -10.78
N LEU A 347 -12.47 22.39 -10.77
CA LEU A 347 -13.74 21.78 -10.36
C LEU A 347 -14.40 20.95 -11.46
N THR A 348 -14.29 21.37 -12.72
CA THR A 348 -15.12 20.83 -13.82
C THR A 348 -14.35 20.10 -14.91
N GLY A 349 -13.06 20.40 -15.08
CA GLY A 349 -12.24 19.96 -16.21
C GLY A 349 -12.54 20.70 -17.52
N ASP A 350 -13.40 21.74 -17.49
CA ASP A 350 -13.74 22.54 -18.67
C ASP A 350 -12.81 23.74 -18.80
N SER A 351 -11.97 23.74 -19.82
CA SER A 351 -11.01 24.83 -20.05
C SER A 351 -11.64 26.12 -20.59
N LYS A 352 -12.87 26.05 -21.11
CA LYS A 352 -13.55 27.20 -21.72
C LYS A 352 -14.57 27.86 -20.80
N GLY A 353 -14.92 27.23 -19.69
CA GLY A 353 -15.92 27.74 -18.76
C GLY A 353 -15.37 28.84 -17.84
N ASP A 354 -16.26 29.76 -17.47
CA ASP A 354 -16.03 30.90 -16.58
C ASP A 354 -17.23 31.18 -15.67
N GLY A 355 -17.97 30.14 -15.32
CA GLY A 355 -19.09 30.26 -14.40
C GLY A 355 -18.65 30.76 -13.02
N ASP A 356 -19.59 31.35 -12.29
CA ASP A 356 -19.41 31.80 -10.91
C ASP A 356 -19.04 30.60 -10.01
N ILE A 357 -17.87 30.68 -9.37
CA ILE A 357 -17.30 29.60 -8.57
C ILE A 357 -18.13 29.37 -7.30
N ASP A 358 -18.63 30.42 -6.66
CA ASP A 358 -19.41 30.32 -5.42
C ASP A 358 -20.79 29.70 -5.69
N VAL A 359 -21.38 30.01 -6.84
CA VAL A 359 -22.62 29.34 -7.30
C VAL A 359 -22.34 27.86 -7.58
N LEU A 360 -21.31 27.57 -8.36
CA LEU A 360 -20.94 26.20 -8.72
C LEU A 360 -20.63 25.35 -7.48
N MET A 361 -19.86 25.86 -6.53
CA MET A 361 -19.53 25.15 -5.30
C MET A 361 -20.79 24.87 -4.47
N ARG A 362 -21.67 25.85 -4.28
CA ARG A 362 -22.93 25.63 -3.55
C ARG A 362 -23.81 24.57 -4.19
N GLU A 363 -23.93 24.56 -5.51
CA GLU A 363 -24.69 23.53 -6.23
C GLU A 363 -24.08 22.15 -6.04
N ARG A 364 -22.76 22.04 -6.11
CA ARG A 364 -22.04 20.77 -5.92
C ARG A 364 -22.16 20.29 -4.47
N ASP A 365 -21.99 21.17 -3.50
CA ASP A 365 -22.11 20.86 -2.07
C ASP A 365 -23.50 20.35 -1.72
N ALA A 366 -24.55 20.96 -2.29
CA ALA A 366 -25.92 20.49 -2.11
C ALA A 366 -26.10 19.06 -2.63
N ILE A 367 -25.49 18.72 -3.78
CA ILE A 367 -25.55 17.37 -4.36
C ILE A 367 -24.74 16.38 -3.51
N SER A 368 -23.49 16.68 -3.17
CA SER A 368 -22.63 15.81 -2.36
C SER A 368 -23.21 15.54 -0.98
N THR A 369 -23.85 16.54 -0.37
CA THR A 369 -24.56 16.43 0.91
C THR A 369 -25.77 15.52 0.79
N LYS A 370 -26.62 15.76 -0.21
CA LYS A 370 -27.79 14.92 -0.48
C LYS A 370 -27.39 13.45 -0.72
N LEU A 371 -26.37 13.21 -1.55
CA LEU A 371 -25.87 11.85 -1.81
C LEU A 371 -25.34 11.16 -0.55
N LYS A 372 -24.65 11.91 0.32
CA LYS A 372 -24.21 11.41 1.62
C LYS A 372 -25.41 11.06 2.49
N GLU A 373 -26.39 11.94 2.65
CA GLU A 373 -27.60 11.68 3.45
C GLU A 373 -28.35 10.44 2.94
N GLU A 374 -28.54 10.31 1.63
CA GLU A 374 -29.16 9.12 1.02
C GLU A 374 -28.37 7.85 1.29
N ALA A 375 -27.04 7.90 1.22
CA ALA A 375 -26.18 6.76 1.52
C ALA A 375 -26.24 6.38 3.01
N PHE A 376 -26.26 7.36 3.92
CA PHE A 376 -26.39 7.13 5.36
C PHE A 376 -27.76 6.57 5.74
N ALA A 377 -28.84 7.05 5.12
CA ALA A 377 -30.17 6.50 5.31
C ALA A 377 -30.23 5.02 4.88
N LYS A 378 -29.66 4.68 3.71
CA LYS A 378 -29.59 3.29 3.20
C LYS A 378 -28.64 2.40 4.01
N GLY A 379 -27.52 2.94 4.47
CA GLY A 379 -26.47 2.20 5.19
C GLY A 379 -26.82 1.86 6.64
N ALA A 380 -27.76 2.62 7.24
CA ALA A 380 -28.32 2.38 8.56
C ALA A 380 -29.36 1.24 8.58
N GLU A 381 -29.91 0.84 7.43
CA GLU A 381 -30.79 -0.32 7.35
C GLU A 381 -29.96 -1.62 7.43
N PRO A 382 -30.29 -2.55 8.34
CA PRO A 382 -29.61 -3.84 8.40
C PRO A 382 -29.93 -4.64 7.14
N THR A 383 -28.93 -4.82 6.27
CA THR A 383 -29.07 -5.70 5.10
C THR A 383 -29.16 -7.17 5.54
N GLU A 384 -29.91 -8.02 4.83
CA GLU A 384 -29.99 -9.48 5.11
C GLU A 384 -28.61 -10.15 5.18
N LYS A 385 -27.63 -9.61 4.45
CA LYS A 385 -26.24 -10.06 4.47
C LYS A 385 -25.51 -9.67 5.77
N LYS A 386 -25.88 -8.54 6.39
CA LYS A 386 -25.44 -8.10 7.74
C LYS A 386 -26.10 -8.98 8.81
N LEU A 387 -27.40 -9.22 8.71
CA LEU A 387 -28.17 -10.09 9.61
C LEU A 387 -27.64 -11.54 9.64
N ARG A 388 -27.31 -12.12 8.47
CA ARG A 388 -26.67 -13.44 8.40
C ARG A 388 -25.26 -13.45 9.00
N LYS A 389 -24.49 -12.37 8.83
CA LYS A 389 -23.13 -12.27 9.38
C LYS A 389 -23.14 -12.04 10.90
N GLU A 390 -24.14 -11.34 11.42
CA GLU A 390 -24.36 -11.13 12.86
C GLU A 390 -24.87 -12.40 13.54
N GLN A 391 -25.66 -13.24 12.85
CA GLN A 391 -26.02 -14.58 13.34
C GLN A 391 -24.82 -15.54 13.39
N ASP A 392 -23.81 -15.33 12.54
CA ASP A 392 -22.57 -16.14 12.51
C ASP A 392 -21.40 -15.53 13.33
N ALA A 393 -21.55 -14.34 13.91
CA ALA A 393 -20.47 -13.60 14.57
C ALA A 393 -20.76 -13.30 16.04
N GLU A 394 -20.88 -14.35 16.85
CA GLU A 394 -20.61 -14.25 18.30
C GLU A 394 -19.09 -14.23 18.57
N SER A 395 -18.34 -13.40 17.83
CA SER A 395 -16.90 -13.24 18.01
C SER A 395 -16.60 -11.82 18.52
N VAL A 396 -16.20 -11.73 19.78
CA VAL A 396 -15.67 -10.50 20.38
C VAL A 396 -14.50 -9.98 19.53
N LEU A 397 -14.55 -8.72 19.09
CA LEU A 397 -13.46 -8.07 18.33
C LEU A 397 -12.30 -7.72 19.28
N GLU A 398 -11.06 -7.91 18.85
CA GLU A 398 -9.87 -7.58 19.68
C GLU A 398 -9.81 -6.11 20.09
N SER A 399 -10.28 -5.22 19.22
CA SER A 399 -10.36 -3.78 19.50
C SER A 399 -11.30 -3.42 20.66
N SER A 400 -12.23 -4.30 21.05
CA SER A 400 -13.08 -4.04 22.22
C SER A 400 -12.32 -4.13 23.54
N LEU A 401 -11.08 -4.63 23.54
CA LEU A 401 -10.24 -4.71 24.74
C LEU A 401 -9.43 -3.43 24.98
N TYR A 402 -9.20 -2.59 23.96
CA TYR A 402 -8.18 -1.55 24.02
C TYR A 402 -8.53 -0.41 24.98
N GLU A 403 -9.74 0.13 24.89
CA GLU A 403 -10.20 1.20 25.79
C GLU A 403 -10.20 0.75 27.27
N PRO A 404 -10.82 -0.38 27.65
CA PRO A 404 -10.76 -0.86 29.04
C PRO A 404 -9.35 -1.14 29.56
N LEU A 405 -8.45 -1.66 28.71
CA LEU A 405 -7.07 -1.92 29.09
C LEU A 405 -6.24 -0.64 29.18
N SER A 406 -6.57 0.39 28.40
CA SER A 406 -5.92 1.71 28.45
C SER A 406 -6.24 2.41 29.76
N ASP A 407 -7.50 2.33 30.21
CA ASP A 407 -7.95 2.85 31.50
C ASP A 407 -7.29 2.09 32.65
N TYR A 408 -7.28 0.75 32.58
CA TYR A 408 -6.58 -0.07 33.57
C TYR A 408 -5.09 0.29 33.66
N LEU A 409 -4.41 0.43 32.52
CA LEU A 409 -2.98 0.77 32.49
C LEU A 409 -2.74 2.14 33.14
N HIS A 410 -3.61 3.12 32.88
CA HIS A 410 -3.52 4.44 33.46
C HIS A 410 -3.63 4.38 34.99
N GLU A 411 -4.64 3.71 35.52
CA GLU A 411 -4.83 3.54 36.96
C GLU A 411 -3.68 2.76 37.60
N TYR A 412 -3.26 1.67 36.96
CA TYR A 412 -2.17 0.81 37.43
C TYR A 412 -0.86 1.58 37.57
N LEU A 413 -0.45 2.31 36.53
CA LEU A 413 0.82 3.03 36.52
C LEU A 413 0.77 4.25 37.44
N THR A 414 -0.34 5.01 37.44
CA THR A 414 -0.53 6.17 38.33
C THR A 414 -0.41 5.76 39.79
N LYS A 415 -1.07 4.67 40.19
CA LYS A 415 -1.00 4.15 41.56
C LYS A 415 0.38 3.59 41.90
N LYS A 416 1.02 2.89 40.97
CA LYS A 416 2.30 2.21 41.23
C LYS A 416 3.49 3.16 41.31
N TYR A 417 3.51 4.17 40.44
CA TYR A 417 4.65 5.09 40.30
C TYR A 417 4.40 6.48 40.91
N GLU A 418 3.19 6.74 41.41
CA GLU A 418 2.81 8.00 42.05
C GLU A 418 3.12 9.22 41.15
N GLU A 419 2.84 9.06 39.86
CA GLU A 419 3.25 9.95 38.77
C GLU A 419 2.09 10.19 37.79
N ASP A 420 2.13 11.33 37.09
CA ASP A 420 1.17 11.64 36.04
C ASP A 420 1.43 10.75 34.81
N VAL A 421 0.44 9.93 34.47
CA VAL A 421 0.50 8.96 33.38
C VAL A 421 -0.50 9.35 32.30
N ILE A 422 -0.11 9.19 31.04
CA ILE A 422 -1.02 9.33 29.89
C ILE A 422 -1.00 8.00 29.13
N THR A 423 -2.16 7.43 28.81
CA THR A 423 -2.26 6.18 28.04
C THR A 423 -2.97 6.41 26.72
N PHE A 424 -2.59 5.63 25.70
CA PHE A 424 -3.19 5.71 24.37
C PHE A 424 -3.32 4.33 23.73
N ASP A 425 -4.40 4.12 22.98
CA ASP A 425 -4.49 3.09 21.94
C ASP A 425 -3.62 3.48 20.75
N THR A 426 -2.61 2.67 20.49
CA THR A 426 -1.65 2.83 19.39
C THR A 426 -1.74 1.69 18.37
N SER A 427 -2.70 0.78 18.49
CA SER A 427 -2.87 -0.42 17.66
C SER A 427 -2.97 -0.13 16.15
N ALA A 428 -3.42 1.08 15.78
CA ALA A 428 -3.64 1.48 14.40
C ALA A 428 -2.36 1.83 13.60
N GLY A 429 -1.19 1.92 14.23
CA GLY A 429 0.03 2.35 13.52
C GLY A 429 1.33 2.25 14.32
N ASN A 430 2.43 2.75 13.75
CA ASN A 430 3.72 2.80 14.45
C ASN A 430 3.71 3.88 15.54
N LEU A 431 4.34 3.58 16.69
CA LEU A 431 4.44 4.50 17.83
C LEU A 431 5.03 5.86 17.43
N ASN A 432 6.12 5.87 16.67
CA ASN A 432 6.74 7.13 16.23
C ASN A 432 5.80 7.98 15.35
N LEU A 433 5.05 7.36 14.45
CA LEU A 433 4.06 8.04 13.61
C LEU A 433 2.86 8.51 14.42
N PHE A 434 2.43 7.73 15.41
CA PHE A 434 1.38 8.13 16.34
C PHE A 434 1.79 9.42 17.08
N LEU A 435 2.99 9.46 17.65
CA LEU A 435 3.50 10.63 18.35
C LEU A 435 3.66 11.83 17.41
N LYS A 436 4.34 11.66 16.28
CA LYS A 436 4.53 12.73 15.28
C LYS A 436 3.23 13.35 14.78
N ASN A 437 2.19 12.54 14.60
CA ASN A 437 0.96 13.00 13.95
C ASN A 437 -0.14 13.41 14.94
N ARG A 438 -0.22 12.74 16.09
CA ARG A 438 -1.33 12.94 17.04
C ARG A 438 -0.91 13.63 18.34
N ASN A 439 0.35 13.51 18.76
CA ASN A 439 0.84 14.10 20.01
C ASN A 439 2.27 14.65 19.87
N PRO A 440 2.52 15.69 19.04
CA PRO A 440 3.87 16.23 18.82
C PRO A 440 4.53 16.76 20.10
N SER A 441 3.75 17.38 20.99
CA SER A 441 4.25 17.85 22.29
C SER A 441 4.72 16.71 23.19
N LEU A 442 4.09 15.54 23.10
CA LEU A 442 4.53 14.35 23.82
C LEU A 442 5.81 13.80 23.20
N LEU A 443 5.97 13.88 21.87
CA LEU A 443 7.22 13.51 21.20
C LEU A 443 8.41 14.36 21.66
N GLU A 444 8.21 15.65 21.98
CA GLU A 444 9.29 16.48 22.51
C GLU A 444 9.81 15.97 23.86
N VAL A 445 8.92 15.42 24.69
CA VAL A 445 9.28 14.81 25.98
C VAL A 445 9.86 13.40 25.80
N PHE A 446 9.34 12.65 24.82
CA PHE A 446 9.72 11.27 24.50
C PHE A 446 10.43 11.17 23.15
N ASP A 447 11.40 12.06 22.93
CA ASP A 447 12.15 12.21 21.68
C ASP A 447 12.80 10.92 21.17
N TYR A 448 13.28 10.08 22.08
CA TYR A 448 13.82 8.76 21.76
C TYR A 448 12.82 7.83 21.06
N CYS A 449 11.51 8.02 21.26
CA CYS A 449 10.48 7.24 20.57
C CYS A 449 10.41 7.53 19.08
N ASP A 450 11.06 8.60 18.57
CA ASP A 450 11.02 8.91 17.13
C ASP A 450 11.63 7.79 16.26
N GLN A 451 12.58 7.06 16.84
CA GLN A 451 13.28 5.96 16.19
C GLN A 451 12.48 4.65 16.25
N TYR A 452 11.43 4.58 17.07
CA TYR A 452 10.72 3.34 17.37
C TYR A 452 9.60 3.08 16.36
N ARG A 453 9.90 2.29 15.33
CA ARG A 453 8.93 1.78 14.35
C ARG A 453 8.25 0.48 14.83
N ILE A 454 7.73 0.49 16.05
CA ILE A 454 7.02 -0.63 16.70
C ILE A 454 5.52 -0.33 16.81
N ARG A 455 4.71 -1.38 17.01
CA ARG A 455 3.24 -1.29 17.10
C ARG A 455 2.69 -2.03 18.32
N PRO A 456 3.02 -1.61 19.55
CA PRO A 456 2.28 -2.05 20.72
C PRO A 456 0.81 -1.63 20.61
N ASP A 457 -0.11 -2.42 21.15
CA ASP A 457 -1.54 -2.09 21.10
C ASP A 457 -1.86 -0.85 21.95
N ILE A 458 -1.29 -0.78 23.15
CA ILE A 458 -1.49 0.34 24.09
C ILE A 458 -0.15 0.78 24.66
N VAL A 459 0.06 2.09 24.75
CA VAL A 459 1.25 2.69 25.36
C VAL A 459 0.86 3.61 26.50
N GLY A 460 1.49 3.41 27.66
CA GLY A 460 1.48 4.35 28.77
C GLY A 460 2.76 5.18 28.82
N PHE A 461 2.62 6.47 29.07
CA PHE A 461 3.68 7.47 29.15
C PHE A 461 3.77 8.01 30.57
N LEU A 462 4.84 7.67 31.26
CA LEU A 462 5.21 8.21 32.57
C LEU A 462 5.95 9.53 32.33
N THR A 463 5.25 10.65 32.49
CA THR A 463 5.69 11.99 32.06
C THR A 463 6.83 12.60 32.87
N LYS A 464 6.89 12.37 34.19
CA LYS A 464 7.96 12.86 35.08
C LYS A 464 9.25 12.06 34.89
N THR A 465 9.16 10.75 34.80
CA THR A 465 10.33 9.87 34.67
C THR A 465 10.73 9.61 33.22
N ARG A 466 9.94 10.07 32.25
CA ARG A 466 10.14 9.89 30.80
C ARG A 466 10.24 8.42 30.40
N ARG A 467 9.49 7.56 31.09
CA ARG A 467 9.44 6.11 30.84
C ARG A 467 8.15 5.71 30.15
N ILE A 468 8.16 4.57 29.48
CA ILE A 468 6.99 4.04 28.76
C ILE A 468 6.62 2.65 29.24
N ALA A 469 5.37 2.27 29.05
CA ALA A 469 4.83 0.96 29.38
C ALA A 469 3.97 0.44 28.23
N PHE A 470 3.92 -0.88 28.03
CA PHE A 470 3.17 -1.51 26.95
C PHE A 470 2.13 -2.50 27.45
N ILE A 471 1.00 -2.55 26.74
CA ILE A 471 0.11 -3.71 26.72
C ILE A 471 0.02 -4.22 25.28
N GLU A 472 0.14 -5.54 25.13
CA GLU A 472 -0.28 -6.28 23.94
C GLU A 472 -1.52 -7.12 24.33
N ALA A 473 -2.62 -6.96 23.60
CA ALA A 473 -3.91 -7.58 23.91
C ALA A 473 -4.27 -8.65 22.89
N LYS A 474 -4.93 -9.73 23.33
CA LYS A 474 -5.37 -10.84 22.46
C LYS A 474 -6.77 -11.32 22.83
N ILE A 475 -7.55 -11.72 21.82
CA ILE A 475 -8.85 -12.42 22.04
C ILE A 475 -8.74 -13.94 21.97
N THR A 476 -7.54 -14.45 21.72
CA THR A 476 -7.20 -15.87 21.70
C THR A 476 -6.33 -16.22 22.91
N PRO A 477 -6.26 -17.51 23.30
CA PRO A 477 -5.28 -17.95 24.29
C PRO A 477 -3.87 -17.47 23.92
N LEU A 478 -3.10 -17.05 24.93
CA LEU A 478 -1.72 -16.61 24.72
C LEU A 478 -0.86 -17.76 24.19
N ASP A 479 0.03 -17.45 23.25
CA ASP A 479 0.98 -18.37 22.63
C ASP A 479 2.40 -17.77 22.58
N LEU A 480 3.39 -18.56 22.14
CA LEU A 480 4.78 -18.09 22.02
C LEU A 480 4.94 -16.98 20.98
N LYS A 481 4.05 -16.89 19.98
CA LYS A 481 4.10 -15.84 18.96
C LYS A 481 3.76 -14.49 19.58
N ALA A 482 2.74 -14.43 20.43
CA ALA A 482 2.34 -13.22 21.14
C ALA A 482 3.44 -12.75 22.12
N ILE A 483 4.11 -13.69 22.80
CA ILE A 483 5.29 -13.38 23.62
C ILE A 483 6.40 -12.80 22.75
N GLY A 484 6.77 -13.47 21.65
CA GLY A 484 7.83 -13.02 20.77
C GLY A 484 7.58 -11.64 20.16
N GLN A 485 6.32 -11.32 19.83
CA GLN A 485 5.91 -10.01 19.34
C GLN A 485 6.17 -8.91 20.39
N LEU A 486 5.63 -9.07 21.61
CA LEU A 486 5.83 -8.09 22.68
C LEU A 486 7.31 -8.01 23.10
N LEU A 487 8.02 -9.14 23.13
CA LEU A 487 9.45 -9.19 23.45
C LEU A 487 10.27 -8.40 22.43
N GLY A 488 9.94 -8.49 21.15
CA GLY A 488 10.54 -7.67 20.09
C GLY A 488 10.37 -6.17 20.34
N TYR A 489 9.18 -5.74 20.74
CA TYR A 489 8.93 -4.35 21.12
C TYR A 489 9.73 -3.94 22.36
N CYS A 490 9.82 -4.83 23.35
CA CYS A 490 10.57 -4.58 24.57
C CYS A 490 12.08 -4.46 24.32
N PHE A 491 12.65 -5.24 23.39
CA PHE A 491 14.06 -5.11 23.03
C PHE A 491 14.37 -3.78 22.37
N VAL A 492 13.45 -3.26 21.54
CA VAL A 492 13.62 -1.95 20.89
C VAL A 492 13.49 -0.81 21.90
N ALA A 493 12.47 -0.85 22.75
CA ALA A 493 12.05 0.33 23.50
C ALA A 493 12.31 0.29 25.01
N GLN A 494 12.72 -0.87 25.54
CA GLN A 494 13.09 -1.08 26.95
C GLN A 494 12.06 -0.51 27.95
N PRO A 495 10.76 -0.84 27.80
CA PRO A 495 9.70 -0.24 28.61
C PRO A 495 9.91 -0.53 30.11
N GLU A 496 9.34 0.31 30.94
CA GLU A 496 9.28 0.11 32.38
C GLU A 496 8.38 -1.07 32.75
N GLU A 497 7.25 -1.20 32.05
CA GLU A 497 6.29 -2.28 32.24
C GLU A 497 5.84 -2.84 30.90
N ALA A 498 5.68 -4.16 30.82
CA ALA A 498 5.18 -4.84 29.63
C ALA A 498 4.21 -5.94 30.05
N LEU A 499 2.96 -5.84 29.59
CA LEU A 499 1.91 -6.81 29.89
C LEU A 499 1.40 -7.45 28.60
N LEU A 500 1.32 -8.77 28.60
CA LEU A 500 0.65 -9.55 27.58
C LEU A 500 -0.66 -10.07 28.14
N VAL A 501 -1.77 -9.62 27.56
CA VAL A 501 -3.10 -9.79 28.12
C VAL A 501 -4.01 -10.53 27.14
N SER A 502 -4.82 -11.46 27.64
CA SER A 502 -5.87 -12.11 26.85
C SER A 502 -7.21 -12.13 27.57
N ASN A 503 -8.33 -12.14 26.83
CA ASN A 503 -9.65 -12.44 27.41
C ASN A 503 -9.96 -13.96 27.48
N LYS A 504 -8.97 -14.81 27.17
CA LYS A 504 -9.05 -16.26 27.27
C LYS A 504 -8.03 -16.78 28.29
N PRO A 505 -8.32 -17.92 28.94
CA PRO A 505 -7.32 -18.62 29.77
C PRO A 505 -6.06 -18.96 28.97
N ILE A 506 -4.92 -18.93 29.65
CA ILE A 506 -3.64 -19.36 29.06
C ILE A 506 -3.66 -20.87 28.77
N ALA A 507 -3.11 -21.27 27.63
CA ALA A 507 -2.99 -22.68 27.29
C ALA A 507 -1.98 -23.38 28.22
N THR A 508 -2.34 -24.58 28.72
CA THR A 508 -1.47 -25.38 29.60
C THR A 508 -0.11 -25.67 28.97
N SER A 509 -0.06 -25.86 27.65
CA SER A 509 1.19 -26.06 26.90
C SER A 509 2.13 -24.87 27.01
N LEU A 510 1.62 -23.64 26.93
CA LEU A 510 2.44 -22.44 27.11
C LEU A 510 2.94 -22.32 28.55
N VAL A 511 2.09 -22.60 29.55
CA VAL A 511 2.50 -22.60 30.96
C VAL A 511 3.65 -23.59 31.20
N MET A 512 3.56 -24.80 30.66
CA MET A 512 4.64 -25.80 30.77
C MET A 512 5.96 -25.30 30.19
N ILE A 513 5.91 -24.67 29.01
CA ILE A 513 7.09 -24.09 28.36
C ILE A 513 7.70 -22.98 29.21
N LEU A 514 6.88 -22.05 29.70
CA LEU A 514 7.37 -20.90 30.46
C LEU A 514 7.86 -21.28 31.87
N LYS A 515 7.32 -22.33 32.48
CA LYS A 515 7.88 -22.90 33.72
C LYS A 515 9.23 -23.55 33.49
N ALA A 516 9.42 -24.21 32.34
CA ALA A 516 10.71 -24.79 31.98
C ALA A 516 11.73 -23.72 31.53
N ARG A 517 11.25 -22.62 30.94
CA ARG A 517 12.05 -21.54 30.35
C ARG A 517 11.50 -20.16 30.74
N PRO A 518 11.62 -19.76 32.02
CA PRO A 518 11.11 -18.46 32.49
C PRO A 518 11.85 -17.27 31.86
N ASP A 519 13.08 -17.51 31.38
CA ASP A 519 13.92 -16.56 30.65
C ASP A 519 13.26 -16.04 29.36
N LEU A 520 12.31 -16.78 28.77
CA LEU A 520 11.57 -16.34 27.57
C LEU A 520 10.70 -15.10 27.80
N LEU A 521 10.47 -14.72 29.06
CA LEU A 521 9.74 -13.51 29.42
C LEU A 521 10.69 -12.34 29.69
N GLU A 522 11.99 -12.56 29.84
CA GLU A 522 12.96 -11.52 30.21
C GLU A 522 13.44 -10.76 28.98
N TYR A 523 13.34 -9.43 29.02
CA TYR A 523 13.84 -8.55 27.94
C TYR A 523 14.97 -7.63 28.39
N SER A 524 15.20 -7.51 29.71
CA SER A 524 16.38 -6.87 30.27
C SER A 524 16.60 -7.36 31.71
N LYS A 525 17.75 -7.04 32.29
CA LYS A 525 18.06 -7.40 33.69
C LYS A 525 16.96 -6.87 34.62
N GLY A 526 16.25 -7.79 35.28
CA GLY A 526 15.17 -7.47 36.23
C GLY A 526 13.85 -7.01 35.59
N LYS A 527 13.73 -7.03 34.25
CA LYS A 527 12.47 -6.70 33.57
C LYS A 527 11.99 -7.88 32.73
N ARG A 528 10.71 -8.22 32.93
CA ARG A 528 10.06 -9.33 32.24
C ARG A 528 8.64 -8.97 31.82
N ILE A 529 8.15 -9.64 30.79
CA ILE A 529 6.75 -9.59 30.38
C ILE A 529 5.89 -10.22 31.48
N LYS A 530 4.85 -9.50 31.88
CA LYS A 530 3.80 -9.98 32.78
C LYS A 530 2.65 -10.54 31.97
N LEU A 531 2.13 -11.68 32.39
CA LEU A 531 1.00 -12.33 31.73
C LEU A 531 -0.27 -12.08 32.53
N GLY A 532 -1.40 -11.83 31.85
CA GLY A 532 -2.67 -11.64 32.52
C GLY A 532 -3.89 -12.06 31.71
N VAL A 533 -4.97 -12.39 32.42
CA VAL A 533 -6.30 -12.63 31.85
C VAL A 533 -7.20 -11.44 32.18
N TRP A 534 -7.80 -10.84 31.15
CA TRP A 534 -8.76 -9.76 31.30
C TRP A 534 -10.16 -10.31 31.52
N THR A 535 -10.77 -9.95 32.66
CA THR A 535 -12.12 -10.40 33.05
C THR A 535 -13.24 -9.44 32.61
N GLY A 536 -12.89 -8.35 31.91
CA GLY A 536 -13.79 -7.25 31.60
C GLY A 536 -13.81 -6.15 32.68
N LYS A 537 -13.30 -6.43 33.88
CA LYS A 537 -13.24 -5.46 35.00
C LYS A 537 -11.88 -5.38 35.66
N SER A 538 -11.13 -6.47 35.64
CA SER A 538 -9.81 -6.56 36.27
C SER A 538 -8.87 -7.41 35.43
N LEU A 539 -7.57 -7.18 35.64
CA LEU A 539 -6.52 -8.03 35.12
C LEU A 539 -6.11 -9.04 36.18
N GLU A 540 -6.33 -10.32 35.91
CA GLU A 540 -5.84 -11.43 36.74
C GLU A 540 -4.42 -11.78 36.31
N SER A 541 -3.43 -11.56 37.17
CA SER A 541 -2.03 -11.89 36.88
C SER A 541 -1.81 -13.40 36.88
N ILE A 542 -1.06 -13.89 35.90
CA ILE A 542 -0.65 -15.30 35.81
C ILE A 542 0.78 -15.42 36.34
N GLU A 543 0.96 -16.20 37.41
CA GLU A 543 2.28 -16.56 37.92
C GLU A 543 2.86 -17.75 37.15
N ILE A 544 4.10 -17.58 36.68
CA ILE A 544 4.87 -18.56 35.92
C ILE A 544 6.05 -19.04 36.74
#